data_AF-A0A7W1CBK6-F1
#
_entry.id   AF-A0A7W1CBK6-F1
#
_cell.length_a   1.000
_cell.length_b   1.000
_cell.length_c   1.000
_cell.angle_alpha   90.00
_cell.angle_beta   90.00
_cell.angle_gamma   90.00
#
_symmetry.space_group_name_H-M   'P 1'
#
loop_
_entity.id
_entity.type
_entity.pdbx_description
1 polymer ?
#
loop_
_entity_poly.entity_id
_entity_poly.type
_entity_poly.pdbx_seq_one_letter_code
_entity_poly.pdbx_strand_id
1 'polypeptide(L)'
;MEKATEFCLIVEGNYFTVEEAKHALCDPFIEDFVEQTGRFRIQNFEDIQVVTGISLGDLEIGEIDDGVYEISCRTSPLILNRRKADLLAETLRRQAMFDEISIEPLV
;
A
#
# COMPACT_ATOMS: atom_id res chain seq x y z
N MET A 1 22.85 13.60 -12.73
CA MET A 1 22.30 12.68 -11.71
C MET A 1 20.80 12.68 -11.94
N GLU A 2 20.26 11.63 -12.57
CA GLU A 2 18.81 11.45 -12.60
C GLU A 2 18.39 11.20 -11.14
N LYS A 3 17.59 12.11 -10.57
CA LYS A 3 16.87 11.79 -9.34
C LYS A 3 16.02 10.58 -9.66
N ALA A 4 16.13 9.50 -8.90
CA ALA A 4 15.19 8.39 -9.03
C ALA A 4 13.79 8.97 -8.79
N THR A 5 12.92 8.91 -9.80
CA THR A 5 11.53 9.34 -9.66
C THR A 5 10.84 8.36 -8.72
N GLU A 6 10.47 8.86 -7.55
CA GLU A 6 9.62 8.17 -6.59
C GLU A 6 8.16 8.35 -7.01
N PHE A 7 7.32 7.39 -6.67
CA PHE A 7 5.90 7.38 -6.99
C PHE A 7 5.08 7.10 -5.74
N CYS A 8 3.84 7.54 -5.73
CA CYS A 8 2.79 7.12 -4.81
C CYS A 8 1.59 6.59 -5.59
N LEU A 9 0.68 5.94 -4.88
CA LEU A 9 -0.64 5.63 -5.41
C LEU A 9 -1.63 6.61 -4.82
N ILE A 10 -2.50 7.15 -5.65
CA ILE A 10 -3.69 7.86 -5.17
C ILE A 10 -4.85 6.89 -5.29
N VAL A 11 -5.58 6.71 -4.19
CA VAL A 11 -6.69 5.78 -4.11
C VAL A 11 -7.94 6.47 -3.59
N GLU A 12 -9.09 6.12 -4.15
CA GLU A 12 -10.39 6.62 -3.70
C GLU A 12 -11.15 5.50 -3.00
N GLY A 13 -11.81 5.83 -1.90
CA GLY A 13 -12.64 4.87 -1.19
C GLY A 13 -13.55 5.54 -0.15
N ASN A 14 -14.68 4.93 0.10
CA ASN A 14 -15.68 5.42 1.04
C ASN A 14 -15.34 5.05 2.49
N TYR A 15 -14.25 5.62 3.00
CA TYR A 15 -13.78 5.47 4.39
C TYR A 15 -13.97 6.79 5.15
N PHE A 16 -14.31 6.73 6.44
CA PHE A 16 -14.53 7.93 7.25
C PHE A 16 -13.23 8.44 7.90
N THR A 17 -12.21 7.60 8.01
CA THR A 17 -10.90 7.97 8.57
C THR A 17 -9.75 7.27 7.87
N VAL A 18 -8.54 7.83 8.01
CA VAL A 18 -7.29 7.22 7.56
C VAL A 18 -7.07 5.84 8.19
N GLU A 19 -7.45 5.65 9.45
CA GLU A 19 -7.34 4.35 10.11
C GLU A 19 -8.23 3.29 9.44
N GLU A 20 -9.47 3.64 9.06
CA GLU A 20 -10.35 2.73 8.32
C GLU A 20 -9.77 2.38 6.96
N ALA A 21 -9.28 3.37 6.21
CA ALA A 21 -8.61 3.13 4.93
C ALA A 21 -7.34 2.26 5.11
N LYS A 22 -6.60 2.45 6.21
CA LYS A 22 -5.44 1.60 6.55
C LYS A 22 -5.84 0.17 6.87
N HIS A 23 -6.93 -0.03 7.61
CA HIS A 23 -7.45 -1.37 7.86
C HIS A 23 -7.83 -2.05 6.56
N ALA A 24 -8.57 -1.37 5.69
CA ALA A 24 -8.92 -1.88 4.37
C ALA A 24 -7.69 -2.22 3.50
N LEU A 25 -6.64 -1.40 3.55
CA LEU A 25 -5.37 -1.71 2.89
C LEU A 25 -4.72 -2.99 3.44
N CYS A 26 -4.72 -3.19 4.75
CA CYS A 26 -3.98 -4.26 5.40
C CYS A 26 -4.72 -5.61 5.42
N ASP A 27 -6.04 -5.59 5.57
CA ASP A 27 -6.85 -6.78 5.87
C ASP A 27 -6.64 -7.93 4.87
N PRO A 28 -6.69 -7.75 3.54
CA PRO A 28 -6.52 -8.86 2.60
C PRO A 28 -5.16 -9.55 2.72
N PHE A 29 -4.10 -8.78 3.00
CA PHE A 29 -2.75 -9.33 3.15
C PHE A 29 -2.57 -10.07 4.47
N ILE A 30 -3.22 -9.60 5.53
CA ILE A 30 -3.21 -10.27 6.84
C ILE A 30 -3.99 -11.58 6.75
N GLU A 31 -5.14 -11.58 6.10
CA GLU A 31 -5.96 -12.77 5.85
C GLU A 31 -5.16 -13.83 5.09
N ASP A 32 -4.58 -13.47 3.94
CA ASP A 32 -3.74 -14.37 3.13
C ASP A 32 -2.57 -14.95 3.96
N PHE A 33 -1.93 -14.14 4.81
CA PHE A 33 -0.84 -14.59 5.65
C PHE A 33 -1.29 -15.55 6.76
N VAL A 34 -2.42 -15.25 7.41
CA VAL A 34 -3.01 -16.12 8.44
C VAL A 34 -3.42 -17.46 7.85
N GLU A 35 -4.01 -17.47 6.65
CA GLU A 35 -4.39 -18.70 5.96
C GLU A 35 -3.17 -19.59 5.66
N GLN A 36 -2.05 -18.98 5.27
CA GLN A 36 -0.82 -19.71 4.93
C GLN A 36 -0.04 -20.21 6.16
N THR A 37 0.00 -19.41 7.24
CA THR A 37 0.92 -19.65 8.36
C THR A 37 0.21 -20.08 9.65
N GLY A 38 -1.10 -19.87 9.75
CA GLY A 38 -1.92 -20.15 10.92
C GLY A 38 -1.64 -19.25 12.13
N ARG A 39 -0.87 -18.16 11.99
CA ARG A 39 -0.50 -17.25 13.09
C ARG A 39 -0.39 -15.81 12.61
N PHE A 40 -0.72 -14.85 13.48
CA PHE A 40 -0.46 -13.43 13.22
C PHE A 40 -0.07 -12.67 14.48
N ARG A 41 0.89 -11.77 14.34
CA ARG A 41 1.32 -10.76 15.30
C ARG A 41 1.64 -9.49 14.53
N ILE A 42 1.53 -8.32 15.17
CA ILE A 42 1.86 -7.02 14.53
C ILE A 42 3.30 -6.98 13.98
N GLN A 43 4.24 -7.70 14.61
CA GLN A 43 5.62 -7.81 14.12
C GLN A 43 5.72 -8.49 12.74
N ASN A 44 4.69 -9.22 12.31
CA ASN A 44 4.68 -9.91 11.03
C ASN A 44 4.37 -8.99 9.84
N PHE A 45 4.05 -7.71 10.04
CA PHE A 45 3.84 -6.77 8.92
C PHE A 45 5.07 -6.69 8.00
N GLU A 46 6.27 -6.74 8.56
CA GLU A 46 7.54 -6.77 7.82
C GLU A 46 7.73 -8.09 7.04
N ASP A 47 7.10 -9.17 7.49
CA ASP A 47 7.18 -10.49 6.86
C ASP A 47 6.18 -10.65 5.71
N ILE A 48 5.11 -9.85 5.69
CA ILE A 48 4.05 -9.89 4.68
C ILE A 48 4.48 -9.09 3.45
N GLN A 49 4.84 -9.80 2.37
CA GLN A 49 5.18 -9.16 1.10
C GLN A 49 3.92 -8.75 0.34
N VAL A 50 3.76 -7.43 0.10
CA VAL A 50 2.66 -6.90 -0.72
C VAL A 50 3.01 -7.01 -2.20
N VAL A 51 4.24 -6.63 -2.54
CA VAL A 51 4.88 -6.87 -3.84
C VAL A 51 6.36 -7.17 -3.61
N THR A 52 7.06 -7.65 -4.62
CA THR A 52 8.48 -8.02 -4.47
C THR A 52 9.33 -6.87 -3.92
N GLY A 53 9.82 -7.05 -2.68
CA GLY A 53 10.70 -6.10 -2.01
C GLY A 53 9.98 -4.85 -1.47
N ILE A 54 8.68 -4.98 -1.17
CA ILE A 54 7.89 -4.04 -0.37
C ILE A 54 7.04 -4.89 0.58
N SER A 55 7.29 -4.75 1.88
CA SER A 55 6.46 -5.37 2.91
C SER A 55 5.22 -4.53 3.20
N LEU A 56 4.25 -5.11 3.90
CA LEU A 56 3.08 -4.38 4.39
C LEU A 56 3.48 -3.32 5.43
N GLY A 57 4.53 -3.59 6.22
CA GLY A 57 5.08 -2.65 7.20
C GLY A 57 5.70 -1.39 6.57
N ASP A 58 6.15 -1.48 5.32
CA ASP A 58 6.74 -0.35 4.58
C ASP A 58 5.71 0.66 4.06
N LEU A 59 4.44 0.26 3.97
CA LEU A 59 3.37 1.08 3.41
C LEU A 59 2.77 2.03 4.45
N GLU A 60 2.64 3.29 4.06
CA GLU A 60 1.84 4.28 4.76
C GLU A 60 0.65 4.69 3.89
N ILE A 61 -0.43 5.06 4.57
CA ILE A 61 -1.60 5.66 3.95
C ILE A 61 -1.93 6.96 4.67
N GLY A 62 -2.22 8.01 3.92
CA GLY A 62 -2.63 9.31 4.44
C GLY A 62 -3.76 9.90 3.60
N GLU A 63 -4.66 10.63 4.22
CA GLU A 63 -5.75 11.33 3.50
C GLU A 63 -5.22 12.64 2.92
N ILE A 64 -5.52 12.88 1.64
CA ILE A 64 -5.11 14.08 0.92
C ILE A 64 -6.31 14.94 0.48
N ASP A 65 -7.49 14.33 0.37
CA ASP A 65 -8.78 14.98 0.17
C ASP A 65 -9.90 14.07 0.70
N ASP A 66 -11.14 14.56 0.76
CA ASP A 66 -12.31 13.81 1.26
C ASP A 66 -12.52 12.50 0.49
N GLY A 67 -12.28 11.36 1.13
CA GLY A 67 -12.35 10.04 0.51
C GLY A 67 -11.21 9.71 -0.46
N VAL A 68 -10.15 10.52 -0.48
CA VAL A 68 -8.97 10.36 -1.35
C VAL A 68 -7.71 10.21 -0.49
N TYR A 69 -6.99 9.11 -0.71
CA TYR A 69 -5.82 8.73 0.09
C TYR A 69 -4.58 8.57 -0.79
N GLU A 70 -3.43 8.95 -0.25
CA GLU A 70 -2.12 8.64 -0.77
C GLU A 70 -1.57 7.38 -0.08
N ILE A 71 -1.14 6.40 -0.87
CA ILE A 71 -0.33 5.27 -0.40
C ILE A 71 1.12 5.48 -0.85
N SER A 72 2.04 5.52 0.11
CA SER A 72 3.48 5.71 -0.12
C SER A 72 4.32 4.72 0.67
N CYS A 73 5.62 4.65 0.37
CA CYS A 73 6.59 3.80 1.06
C CYS A 73 7.58 4.69 1.80
N ARG A 74 7.69 4.57 3.13
CA ARG A 74 8.56 5.46 3.94
C ARG A 74 9.87 4.86 4.41
N THR A 75 10.07 3.55 4.23
CA THR A 75 11.29 2.89 4.70
C THR A 75 12.44 3.14 3.74
N SER A 76 13.30 4.14 4.01
CA SER A 76 14.56 4.30 3.27
C SER A 76 15.45 3.05 3.42
N PRO A 77 16.02 2.48 2.34
CA PRO A 77 16.14 3.00 0.97
C PRO A 77 15.06 2.49 -0.01
N LEU A 78 13.95 1.91 0.48
CA LEU A 78 12.86 1.42 -0.35
C LEU A 78 12.02 2.60 -0.85
N ILE A 79 12.14 2.85 -2.16
CA ILE A 79 11.25 3.74 -2.90
C ILE A 79 10.27 2.92 -3.74
N LEU A 80 9.06 3.46 -3.91
CA LEU A 80 8.16 3.01 -4.97
C LEU A 80 8.66 3.59 -6.29
N ASN A 81 9.52 2.86 -7.00
CA ASN A 81 9.77 3.14 -8.40
C ASN A 81 8.54 2.77 -9.25
N ARG A 82 8.52 3.22 -10.51
CA ARG A 82 7.38 3.01 -11.41
C ARG A 82 6.90 1.55 -11.47
N ARG A 83 7.84 0.61 -11.64
CA ARG A 83 7.51 -0.83 -11.73
C ARG A 83 6.87 -1.35 -10.44
N LYS A 84 7.38 -0.95 -9.28
CA LYS A 84 6.80 -1.35 -7.99
C LYS A 84 5.42 -0.73 -7.78
N ALA A 85 5.23 0.54 -8.15
CA ALA A 85 3.94 1.21 -8.10
C ALA A 85 2.90 0.55 -9.01
N ASP A 86 3.29 0.17 -10.25
CA ASP A 86 2.43 -0.55 -11.18
C ASP A 86 1.96 -1.90 -10.60
N LEU A 87 2.90 -2.67 -10.01
CA LEU A 87 2.57 -3.95 -9.37
C LEU A 87 1.67 -3.76 -8.14
N LEU A 88 1.95 -2.77 -7.30
CA LEU A 88 1.14 -2.47 -6.12
C LEU A 88 -0.29 -2.10 -6.54
N ALA A 89 -0.44 -1.24 -7.55
CA ALA A 89 -1.74 -0.84 -8.07
C ALA A 89 -2.52 -2.03 -8.63
N GLU A 90 -1.85 -2.94 -9.35
CA GLU A 90 -2.49 -4.16 -9.84
C GLU A 90 -2.95 -5.07 -8.69
N THR A 91 -2.10 -5.26 -7.67
CA THR A 91 -2.46 -6.03 -6.47
C THR A 91 -3.69 -5.43 -5.78
N LEU A 92 -3.71 -4.13 -5.53
CA LEU A 92 -4.83 -3.46 -4.86
C LEU A 92 -6.12 -3.52 -5.69
N ARG A 93 -6.02 -3.37 -7.03
CA ARG A 93 -7.19 -3.53 -7.92
C ARG A 93 -7.80 -4.93 -7.84
N ARG A 94 -6.98 -5.98 -7.68
CA ARG A 94 -7.48 -7.36 -7.53
C ARG A 94 -8.21 -7.59 -6.21
N GLN A 95 -7.80 -6.89 -5.15
CA GLN A 95 -8.45 -6.95 -3.84
C GLN A 95 -9.76 -6.13 -3.79
N ALA A 96 -9.98 -5.22 -4.75
CA ALA A 96 -11.19 -4.40 -4.85
C ALA A 96 -11.52 -3.59 -3.57
N MET A 97 -10.48 -3.18 -2.83
CA MET A 97 -10.61 -2.38 -1.60
C MET A 97 -10.80 -0.88 -1.88
N PHE A 98 -10.48 -0.41 -3.08
CA PHE A 98 -10.57 1.00 -3.47
C PHE A 98 -11.33 1.11 -4.78
N ASP A 99 -12.14 2.15 -4.90
CA ASP A 99 -12.99 2.40 -6.07
C ASP A 99 -12.16 2.85 -7.27
N GLU A 100 -11.18 3.73 -7.02
CA GLU A 100 -10.22 4.19 -8.02
C GLU A 100 -8.79 4.09 -7.50
N ILE A 101 -7.85 3.77 -8.40
CA ILE A 101 -6.41 3.66 -8.10
C ILE A 101 -5.62 4.25 -9.27
N SER A 102 -4.89 5.33 -9.02
CA SER A 102 -3.96 5.97 -9.95
C SER A 102 -2.52 5.99 -9.37
N ILE A 103 -1.54 6.24 -10.24
CA ILE A 103 -0.11 6.26 -9.87
C ILE A 103 0.44 7.63 -10.24
N GLU A 104 0.97 8.33 -9.25
CA GLU A 104 1.47 9.70 -9.39
C GLU A 104 2.95 9.78 -9.00
N PRO A 105 3.77 10.63 -9.63
CA PRO A 105 5.12 10.92 -9.18
C PRO A 105 5.11 11.65 -7.83
N LEU A 106 5.94 11.22 -6.89
CA LEU A 106 6.21 11.92 -5.63
C LEU A 106 7.22 13.04 -5.91
N VAL A 107 6.82 14.30 -5.69
CA VAL A 107 7.56 15.51 -6.11
C VAL A 107 8.62 15.93 -5.08
#